data_AF-A0A4Q7XEC3-F1
#
_entry.id   AF-A0A4Q7XEC3-F1
#
_cell.length_a   1.000
_cell.length_b   1.000
_cell.length_c   1.000
_cell.angle_alpha   90.00
_cell.angle_beta   90.00
_cell.angle_gamma   90.00
#
_symmetry.space_group_name_H-M   'P 1'
#
loop_
_entity.id
_entity.type
_entity.pdbx_description
1 polymer ?
#
loop_
_entity_poly.entity_id
_entity_poly.type
_entity_poly.pdbx_seq_one_letter_code
_entity_poly.pdbx_strand_id
1 'polypeptide(L)'
;MLRTTEPYNTRETAMSAPDGSPVGAERSIGQLFASATTEMSALVHDEIALAKAQLKQDVKRGATSGGAFSLAGAVLLFSLPMLNFALAYAIRTWSDWNLAVCFLLSFAANVLVAAVLALIGVAFAKKAKKSKGPQKVAASVKETAVVLQKAKPHPRPEVAHGRAPEAIEAVARSSS
;
A
#
# COMPACT_ATOMS: atom_id res chain seq x y z
N MET A 1 37.29 -0.39 71.28
CA MET A 1 36.53 0.77 71.83
C MET A 1 35.83 1.43 70.65
N LEU A 2 34.52 1.65 70.57
CA LEU A 2 33.42 1.54 71.51
C LEU A 2 32.16 1.15 70.71
N ARG A 3 31.43 0.21 71.30
CA ARG A 3 30.05 -0.14 71.01
C ARG A 3 29.16 1.00 71.51
N THR A 4 28.28 1.53 70.66
CA THR A 4 27.07 2.22 71.14
C THR A 4 25.89 1.80 70.29
N THR A 5 25.01 1.08 70.97
CA THR A 5 23.70 0.57 70.59
C THR A 5 22.66 1.69 70.73
N GLU A 6 21.81 1.88 69.73
CA GLU A 6 20.49 2.52 69.93
C GLU A 6 19.38 1.47 69.89
N PRO A 7 18.33 1.63 70.73
CA PRO A 7 17.39 0.57 71.05
C PRO A 7 16.28 0.40 70.00
N TYR A 8 16.00 -0.87 69.71
CA TYR A 8 14.83 -1.37 69.00
C TYR A 8 13.57 -1.13 69.84
N ASN A 9 12.70 -0.21 69.40
CA ASN A 9 11.37 -0.04 69.97
C ASN A 9 10.37 -0.94 69.22
N THR A 10 10.16 -2.12 69.78
CA THR A 10 9.08 -3.03 69.42
C THR A 10 7.76 -2.47 69.92
N ARG A 11 6.84 -2.12 69.02
CA ARG A 11 5.41 -2.33 69.26
C ARG A 11 4.77 -2.94 68.03
N GLU A 12 4.49 -4.22 68.19
CA GLU A 12 3.60 -5.03 67.38
C GLU A 12 2.29 -4.31 67.09
N THR A 13 1.81 -4.38 65.85
CA THR A 13 0.41 -4.77 65.62
C THR A 13 0.25 -5.35 64.21
N ALA A 14 -0.07 -6.63 64.19
CA ALA A 14 -0.91 -7.31 63.21
C ALA A 14 -0.54 -7.19 61.72
N MET A 15 0.16 -8.23 61.26
CA MET A 15 -0.32 -9.13 60.20
C MET A 15 -1.58 -8.64 59.46
N SER A 16 -1.38 -7.98 58.33
CA SER A 16 -2.37 -7.93 57.25
C SER A 16 -1.61 -8.04 55.94
N ALA A 17 -1.34 -9.28 55.57
CA ALA A 17 -1.05 -9.62 54.19
C ALA A 17 -2.37 -9.50 53.43
N PRO A 18 -2.51 -8.58 52.45
CA PRO A 18 -3.55 -8.75 51.47
C PRO A 18 -3.07 -9.88 50.56
N ASP A 19 -3.73 -11.01 50.76
CA ASP A 19 -4.17 -11.94 49.73
C ASP A 19 -3.12 -12.34 48.68
N GLY A 20 -2.74 -13.61 48.77
CA GLY A 20 -2.02 -14.28 47.71
C GLY A 20 -2.78 -14.12 46.41
N SER A 21 -2.28 -13.27 45.52
CA SER A 21 -2.44 -13.54 44.10
C SER A 21 -1.90 -14.96 43.89
N PRO A 22 -2.72 -15.91 43.41
CA PRO A 22 -2.24 -17.27 43.23
C PRO A 22 -1.21 -17.22 42.11
N VAL A 23 0.08 -17.21 42.47
CA VAL A 23 1.24 -17.36 41.55
C VAL A 23 1.28 -18.79 40.94
N GLY A 24 0.20 -19.55 41.04
CA GLY A 24 0.15 -20.95 40.61
C GLY A 24 -1.26 -21.49 40.38
N ALA A 25 -2.25 -20.65 40.03
CA ALA A 25 -3.39 -21.19 39.28
C ALA A 25 -2.86 -21.46 37.87
N GLU A 26 -2.59 -22.73 37.55
CA GLU A 26 -2.23 -23.19 36.20
C GLU A 26 -3.01 -22.35 35.19
N ARG A 27 -2.32 -21.48 34.44
CA ARG A 27 -3.01 -20.66 33.45
C ARG A 27 -3.76 -21.63 32.56
N SER A 28 -5.09 -21.58 32.61
CA SER A 28 -5.88 -22.61 31.95
C SER A 28 -5.46 -22.64 30.49
N ILE A 29 -5.43 -23.82 29.88
CA ILE A 29 -5.01 -23.97 28.48
C ILE A 29 -5.82 -23.02 27.57
N GLY A 30 -7.07 -22.73 27.94
CA GLY A 30 -7.90 -21.70 27.28
C GLY A 30 -7.38 -20.26 27.43
N GLN A 31 -6.84 -19.88 28.58
CA GLN A 31 -6.21 -18.56 28.78
C GLN A 31 -4.83 -18.43 28.12
N LEU A 32 -4.09 -19.52 27.94
CA LEU A 32 -2.84 -19.52 27.15
C LEU A 32 -3.13 -19.38 25.66
N PHE A 33 -4.11 -20.12 25.17
CA PHE A 33 -4.54 -20.05 23.77
C PHE A 33 -5.17 -18.69 23.41
N ALA A 34 -5.98 -18.12 24.30
CA ALA A 34 -6.55 -16.79 24.13
C ALA A 34 -5.47 -15.71 24.07
N SER A 35 -4.45 -15.78 24.95
CA SER A 35 -3.31 -14.85 24.92
C SER A 35 -2.47 -15.02 23.64
N ALA A 36 -2.15 -16.25 23.23
CA ALA A 36 -1.40 -16.50 22.00
C ALA A 36 -2.14 -16.02 20.73
N THR A 37 -3.47 -16.18 20.69
CA THR A 37 -4.31 -15.70 19.58
C THR A 37 -4.38 -14.17 19.55
N THR A 38 -4.33 -13.54 20.72
CA THR A 38 -4.31 -12.07 20.85
C THR A 38 -2.98 -11.50 20.36
N GLU A 39 -1.85 -12.09 20.73
CA GLU A 39 -0.52 -11.71 20.24
C GLU A 39 -0.40 -11.90 18.71
N MET A 40 -0.94 -13.00 18.17
CA MET A 40 -1.01 -13.18 16.70
C MET A 40 -1.88 -12.11 16.03
N SER A 41 -3.02 -11.75 16.62
CA SER A 41 -3.89 -10.70 16.09
C SER A 41 -3.19 -9.33 16.10
N ALA A 42 -2.41 -9.04 17.16
CA ALA A 42 -1.61 -7.82 17.25
C ALA A 42 -0.53 -7.78 16.15
N LEU A 43 0.19 -8.89 15.94
CA LEU A 43 1.23 -8.98 14.89
C LEU A 43 0.66 -8.77 13.49
N VAL A 44 -0.49 -9.39 13.17
CA VAL A 44 -1.16 -9.21 11.88
C VAL A 44 -1.60 -7.75 11.72
N HIS A 45 -2.09 -7.11 12.78
CA HIS A 45 -2.48 -5.70 12.71
C HIS A 45 -1.29 -4.78 12.44
N ASP A 46 -0.14 -5.07 13.06
CA ASP A 46 1.11 -4.33 12.83
C ASP A 46 1.66 -4.53 11.42
N GLU A 47 1.64 -5.75 10.90
CA GLU A 47 2.07 -6.04 9.52
C GLU A 47 1.19 -5.30 8.49
N ILE A 48 -0.12 -5.25 8.74
CA ILE A 48 -1.07 -4.49 7.93
C ILE A 48 -0.83 -2.98 8.07
N ALA A 49 -0.56 -2.49 9.28
CA ALA A 49 -0.27 -1.09 9.52
C ALA A 49 1.01 -0.65 8.78
N LEU A 50 2.03 -1.51 8.80
CA LEU A 50 3.29 -1.29 8.10
C LEU A 50 3.11 -1.35 6.57
N ALA A 51 2.41 -2.36 6.05
CA ALA A 51 2.09 -2.45 4.62
C ALA A 51 1.27 -1.23 4.15
N LYS A 52 0.33 -0.73 4.96
CA LYS A 52 -0.41 0.51 4.68
C LYS A 52 0.52 1.73 4.67
N ALA A 53 1.46 1.83 5.61
CA ALA A 53 2.43 2.92 5.64
C ALA A 53 3.34 2.90 4.40
N GLN A 54 3.83 1.71 4.02
CA GLN A 54 4.65 1.53 2.82
C GLN A 54 3.86 1.87 1.55
N LEU A 55 2.61 1.42 1.43
CA LEU A 55 1.76 1.77 0.30
C LEU A 55 1.50 3.28 0.23
N LYS A 56 1.23 3.95 1.35
CA LYS A 56 1.08 5.42 1.38
C LYS A 56 2.37 6.12 0.96
N GLN A 57 3.53 5.61 1.38
CA GLN A 57 4.83 6.16 1.00
C GLN A 57 5.11 5.96 -0.50
N ASP A 58 4.79 4.79 -1.05
CA ASP A 58 4.92 4.50 -2.48
C ASP A 58 3.97 5.35 -3.31
N VAL A 59 2.72 5.53 -2.88
CA VAL A 59 1.76 6.43 -3.53
C VAL A 59 2.25 7.87 -3.47
N LYS A 60 2.73 8.34 -2.31
CA LYS A 60 3.28 9.70 -2.17
C LYS A 60 4.48 9.90 -3.09
N ARG A 61 5.41 8.95 -3.12
CA ARG A 61 6.62 9.00 -3.96
C ARG A 61 6.26 8.93 -5.45
N GLY A 62 5.31 8.08 -5.82
CA GLY A 62 4.77 7.97 -7.17
C GLY A 62 4.02 9.23 -7.61
N ALA A 63 3.23 9.84 -6.72
CA ALA A 63 2.50 11.07 -6.99
C ALA A 63 3.43 12.27 -7.13
N THR A 64 4.41 12.43 -6.24
CA THR A 64 5.39 13.53 -6.33
C THR A 64 6.23 13.42 -7.60
N SER A 65 6.75 12.23 -7.91
CA SER A 65 7.53 12.02 -9.13
C SER A 65 6.66 12.15 -10.38
N GLY A 66 5.49 11.50 -10.42
CA GLY A 66 4.56 11.57 -11.55
C GLY A 66 4.06 12.99 -11.83
N GLY A 67 3.74 13.76 -10.79
CA GLY A 67 3.37 15.18 -10.91
C GLY A 67 4.51 16.03 -11.43
N ALA A 68 5.71 15.89 -10.86
CA ALA A 68 6.90 16.63 -11.30
C ALA A 68 7.28 16.30 -12.76
N PHE A 69 7.22 15.01 -13.16
CA PHE A 69 7.46 14.59 -14.54
C PHE A 69 6.43 15.15 -15.51
N SER A 70 5.16 15.24 -15.10
CA SER A 70 4.10 15.82 -15.94
C SER A 70 4.34 17.32 -16.17
N LEU A 71 4.69 18.06 -15.11
CA LEU A 71 5.01 19.48 -15.22
C LEU A 71 6.30 19.72 -16.02
N ALA A 72 7.34 18.93 -15.78
CA ALA A 72 8.58 18.99 -16.55
C ALA A 72 8.32 18.71 -18.04
N GLY A 73 7.49 17.72 -18.36
CA GLY A 73 7.05 17.43 -19.72
C GLY A 73 6.31 18.60 -20.36
N ALA A 74 5.38 19.23 -19.62
CA ALA A 74 4.65 20.41 -20.10
C ALA A 74 5.60 21.59 -20.37
N VAL A 75 6.54 21.88 -19.47
CA VAL A 75 7.55 22.94 -19.65
C VAL A 75 8.43 22.66 -20.86
N LEU A 76 8.90 21.42 -21.04
CA LEU A 76 9.66 21.02 -22.23
C LEU A 76 8.85 21.25 -23.51
N LEU A 77 7.59 20.81 -23.56
CA LEU A 77 6.71 21.02 -24.70
C LEU A 77 6.50 22.51 -25.02
N PHE A 78 6.25 23.34 -24.00
CA PHE A 78 6.11 24.79 -24.17
C PHE A 78 7.43 25.47 -24.58
N SER A 79 8.59 24.90 -24.22
CA SER A 79 9.90 25.44 -24.60
C SER A 79 10.32 25.09 -26.02
N LEU A 80 9.74 24.07 -26.65
CA LEU A 80 10.07 23.62 -28.02
C LEU A 80 10.06 24.74 -29.07
N PRO A 81 9.03 25.59 -29.19
CA PRO A 81 9.06 26.69 -30.16
C PRO A 81 10.26 27.60 -29.92
N MET A 82 10.54 27.98 -28.66
CA MET A 82 11.66 28.86 -28.32
C MET A 82 13.02 28.20 -28.63
N LEU A 83 13.17 26.90 -28.34
CA LEU A 83 14.35 26.12 -28.69
C LEU A 83 14.56 26.07 -30.22
N ASN A 84 13.47 25.92 -30.98
CA ASN A 84 13.54 25.89 -32.44
C ASN A 84 13.98 27.25 -33.03
N PHE A 85 13.47 28.36 -32.48
CA PHE A 85 13.96 29.71 -32.82
C PHE A 85 15.46 29.84 -32.51
N ALA A 86 15.88 29.45 -31.31
CA ALA A 86 17.28 29.53 -30.91
C ALA A 86 18.21 28.73 -31.84
N LEU A 87 17.86 27.48 -32.18
CA LEU A 87 18.63 26.69 -33.14
C LEU A 87 18.62 27.32 -34.54
N ALA A 88 17.48 27.83 -35.01
CA ALA A 88 17.39 28.40 -36.35
C ALA A 88 18.31 29.62 -36.51
N TYR A 89 18.33 30.50 -35.50
CA TYR A 89 19.25 31.63 -35.47
C TYR A 89 20.70 31.19 -35.31
N ALA A 90 20.98 30.18 -34.48
CA ALA A 90 22.32 29.62 -34.34
C ALA A 90 22.86 29.06 -35.66
N ILE A 91 22.07 28.31 -36.42
CA ILE A 91 22.46 27.79 -37.75
C ILE A 91 22.66 28.95 -38.73
N ARG A 92 21.77 29.95 -38.70
CA ARG A 92 21.86 31.11 -39.58
C ARG A 92 23.17 31.88 -39.38
N THR A 93 23.65 32.03 -38.16
CA THR A 93 24.92 32.72 -37.84
C THR A 93 26.14 32.09 -38.52
N TRP A 94 26.11 30.80 -38.85
CA TRP A 94 27.27 30.07 -39.39
C TRP A 94 27.16 29.80 -40.89
N SER A 95 25.95 29.82 -41.45
CA SER A 95 25.69 29.37 -42.83
C SER A 95 25.16 30.44 -43.78
N ASP A 96 24.69 31.60 -43.31
CA ASP A 96 24.03 32.65 -44.13
C ASP A 96 22.86 32.18 -45.02
N TRP A 97 22.43 30.92 -44.89
CA TRP A 97 21.34 30.29 -45.63
C TRP A 97 19.99 30.92 -45.32
N ASN A 98 19.04 30.83 -46.26
CA ASN A 98 17.68 31.32 -46.08
C ASN A 98 17.07 30.86 -44.74
N LEU A 99 16.43 31.78 -44.00
CA LEU A 99 15.83 31.51 -42.70
C LEU A 99 14.91 30.27 -42.74
N ALA A 100 14.12 30.11 -43.81
CA ALA A 100 13.20 28.98 -43.94
C ALA A 100 13.93 27.63 -43.89
N VAL A 101 15.11 27.52 -44.52
CA VAL A 101 15.93 26.31 -44.51
C VAL A 101 16.49 26.07 -43.10
N CYS A 102 16.93 27.12 -42.40
CA CYS A 102 17.40 27.00 -41.02
C CYS A 102 16.29 26.50 -40.08
N PHE A 103 15.06 27.01 -40.20
CA PHE A 103 13.92 26.54 -39.40
C PHE A 103 13.58 25.07 -39.67
N LEU A 104 13.60 24.66 -40.95
CA LEU A 104 13.38 23.26 -41.32
C LEU A 104 14.46 22.34 -40.74
N LEU A 105 15.72 22.77 -40.78
CA LEU A 105 16.84 21.99 -40.25
C LEU A 105 16.79 21.88 -38.71
N SER A 106 16.46 22.98 -38.02
CA SER A 106 16.21 22.98 -36.57
C SER A 106 15.07 22.06 -36.18
N PHE A 107 13.98 22.08 -36.95
CA PHE A 107 12.85 21.19 -36.71
C PHE A 107 13.26 19.72 -36.91
N ALA A 108 13.96 19.41 -37.99
CA ALA A 108 14.48 18.06 -38.24
C ALA A 108 15.43 17.58 -37.12
N ALA A 109 16.30 18.46 -36.61
CA ALA A 109 17.17 18.17 -35.48
C ALA A 109 16.36 17.87 -34.19
N ASN A 110 15.35 18.68 -33.89
CA ASN A 110 14.47 18.44 -32.74
C ASN A 110 13.69 17.11 -32.88
N VAL A 111 13.21 16.78 -34.08
CA VAL A 111 12.54 15.49 -34.35
C VAL A 111 13.50 14.31 -34.15
N LEU A 112 14.75 14.42 -34.60
CA LEU A 112 15.76 13.38 -34.35
C LEU A 112 16.02 13.18 -32.86
N VAL A 113 16.21 14.27 -32.11
CA VAL A 113 16.38 14.21 -30.65
C VAL A 113 15.15 13.57 -29.99
N ALA A 114 13.94 13.99 -30.37
CA ALA A 114 12.69 13.43 -29.86
C ALA A 114 12.58 11.92 -30.17
N ALA A 115 12.97 11.49 -31.36
CA ALA A 115 12.98 10.08 -31.75
C ALA A 115 13.94 9.26 -30.88
N VAL A 116 15.16 9.76 -30.63
CA VAL A 116 16.14 9.10 -29.75
C VAL A 116 15.60 9.01 -28.32
N LEU A 117 15.06 10.09 -27.78
CA LEU A 117 14.45 10.10 -26.44
C LEU A 117 13.27 9.11 -26.34
N ALA A 118 12.43 9.04 -27.37
CA ALA A 118 11.32 8.11 -27.44
C ALA A 118 11.81 6.65 -27.47
N LEU A 119 12.85 6.35 -28.25
CA LEU A 119 13.46 5.01 -28.30
C LEU A 119 14.04 4.60 -26.94
N ILE A 120 14.74 5.53 -26.27
CA ILE A 120 15.24 5.30 -24.90
C ILE A 120 14.07 5.03 -23.96
N GLY A 121 13.04 5.89 -23.96
CA GLY A 121 11.84 5.72 -23.13
C GLY A 121 11.17 4.35 -23.35
N VAL A 122 11.03 3.93 -24.61
CA VAL A 122 10.51 2.61 -24.96
C VAL A 122 11.42 1.48 -24.49
N ALA A 123 12.74 1.62 -24.59
CA ALA A 123 13.70 0.61 -24.11
C ALA A 123 13.62 0.44 -22.58
N PHE A 124 13.54 1.54 -21.83
CA PHE A 124 13.32 1.52 -20.38
C PHE A 124 11.95 0.92 -20.04
N ALA A 125 10.90 1.30 -20.76
CA ALA A 125 9.56 0.74 -20.56
C ALA A 125 9.53 -0.77 -20.86
N LYS A 126 10.20 -1.25 -21.91
CA LYS A 126 10.33 -2.68 -22.22
C LYS A 126 11.08 -3.42 -21.10
N LYS A 127 12.15 -2.84 -20.56
CA LYS A 127 12.89 -3.39 -19.43
C LYS A 127 12.01 -3.49 -18.16
N ALA A 128 11.24 -2.44 -17.90
CA ALA A 128 10.27 -2.41 -16.79
C ALA A 128 9.13 -3.43 -17.00
N LYS A 129 8.62 -3.62 -18.22
CA LYS A 129 7.61 -4.65 -18.55
C LYS A 129 8.16 -6.07 -18.42
N LYS A 130 9.44 -6.29 -18.74
CA LYS A 130 10.10 -7.59 -18.56
C LYS A 130 10.19 -7.99 -17.08
N SER A 131 10.28 -7.00 -16.19
CA SER A 131 9.99 -7.18 -14.76
C SER A 131 8.47 -7.31 -14.57
N LYS A 132 7.95 -8.54 -14.62
CA LYS A 132 6.51 -8.83 -14.53
C LYS A 132 5.82 -8.38 -13.23
N GLY A 133 6.54 -7.75 -12.28
CA GLY A 133 6.02 -7.36 -10.96
C GLY A 133 4.84 -6.38 -11.03
N PRO A 134 5.00 -5.15 -11.56
CA PRO A 134 3.95 -4.12 -11.50
C PRO A 134 2.72 -4.42 -12.36
N GLN A 135 2.90 -5.07 -13.52
CA GLN A 135 1.80 -5.41 -14.43
C GLN A 135 0.93 -6.57 -13.92
N LYS A 136 1.52 -7.58 -13.27
CA LYS A 136 0.75 -8.69 -12.69
C LYS A 136 -0.13 -8.21 -11.54
N VAL A 137 0.40 -7.33 -10.68
CA VAL A 137 -0.35 -6.74 -9.57
C VAL A 137 -1.53 -5.92 -10.08
N ALA A 138 -1.32 -5.06 -11.08
CA ALA A 138 -2.41 -4.29 -11.69
C ALA A 138 -3.46 -5.18 -12.40
N ALA A 139 -3.04 -6.28 -13.03
CA ALA A 139 -3.94 -7.23 -13.67
C ALA A 139 -4.78 -8.00 -12.64
N SER A 140 -4.17 -8.52 -11.57
CA SER A 140 -4.88 -9.25 -10.51
C SER A 140 -5.88 -8.36 -9.75
N VAL A 141 -5.57 -7.08 -9.54
CA VAL A 141 -6.51 -6.12 -8.93
C VAL A 141 -7.72 -5.88 -9.84
N LYS A 142 -7.50 -5.72 -11.15
CA LYS A 142 -8.60 -5.58 -12.13
C LYS A 142 -9.46 -6.83 -12.21
N GLU A 143 -8.84 -8.01 -12.21
CA GLU A 143 -9.54 -9.29 -12.25
C GLU A 143 -10.41 -9.49 -10.99
N THR A 144 -9.87 -9.15 -9.81
CA THR A 144 -10.60 -9.20 -8.55
C THR A 144 -11.79 -8.23 -8.54
N ALA A 145 -11.61 -7.02 -9.08
CA ALA A 145 -12.69 -6.04 -9.22
C ALA A 145 -13.81 -6.53 -10.18
N VAL A 146 -13.45 -7.20 -11.26
CA VAL A 146 -14.42 -7.78 -12.21
C VAL A 146 -15.21 -8.93 -11.58
N VAL A 147 -14.56 -9.81 -10.81
CA VAL A 147 -15.24 -10.89 -10.09
C VAL A 147 -16.19 -10.36 -9.03
N LEU A 148 -15.77 -9.35 -8.25
CA LEU A 148 -16.61 -8.69 -7.25
C LEU A 148 -17.79 -7.93 -7.86
N GLN A 149 -17.59 -7.30 -9.03
CA GLN A 149 -18.67 -6.60 -9.73
C GLN A 149 -19.67 -7.57 -10.38
N LYS A 150 -19.21 -8.77 -10.77
CA LYS A 150 -20.07 -9.85 -11.28
C LYS A 150 -20.85 -10.56 -10.17
N ALA A 151 -20.32 -10.57 -8.95
CA ALA A 151 -21.00 -11.00 -7.73
C ALA A 151 -21.92 -9.88 -7.19
N LYS A 152 -22.96 -9.51 -7.94
CA LYS A 152 -24.01 -8.63 -7.43
C LYS A 152 -24.72 -9.35 -6.25
N PRO A 153 -24.95 -8.69 -5.10
CA PRO A 153 -25.65 -9.30 -3.97
C PRO A 153 -27.05 -9.74 -4.39
N HIS A 154 -27.32 -11.05 -4.34
CA HIS A 154 -28.69 -11.55 -4.51
C HIS A 154 -29.54 -11.01 -3.34
N PRO A 155 -30.67 -10.33 -3.60
CA PRO A 155 -31.67 -10.09 -2.59
C PRO A 155 -32.10 -11.46 -2.06
N ARG A 156 -31.85 -11.71 -0.78
CA ARG A 156 -32.38 -12.87 -0.08
C ARG A 156 -33.91 -12.83 -0.27
N PRO A 157 -34.57 -13.83 -0.87
CA PRO A 157 -36.01 -13.89 -0.79
C PRO A 157 -36.36 -13.93 0.69
N GLU A 158 -37.14 -12.96 1.16
CA GLU A 158 -37.72 -13.01 2.49
C GLU A 158 -38.46 -14.34 2.59
N VAL A 159 -37.95 -15.20 3.47
CA VAL A 159 -38.69 -16.38 3.93
C VAL A 159 -39.97 -15.85 4.57
N ALA A 160 -41.07 -15.95 3.82
CA ALA A 160 -42.42 -15.73 4.32
C ALA A 160 -42.57 -16.49 5.64
N HIS A 161 -42.74 -15.73 6.71
CA HIS A 161 -43.12 -16.25 8.01
C HIS A 161 -44.46 -16.99 7.86
N GLY A 162 -44.42 -18.32 7.97
CA GLY A 162 -45.64 -19.11 8.13
C GLY A 162 -45.68 -20.42 7.35
N ARG A 163 -44.80 -21.38 7.68
CA ARG A 163 -45.10 -22.84 7.70
C ARG A 163 -43.88 -23.62 8.21
N ALA A 164 -43.71 -23.73 9.52
CA ALA A 164 -42.80 -24.71 10.10
C ALA A 164 -43.44 -25.34 11.34
N PRO A 165 -44.26 -26.39 11.11
CA PRO A 165 -44.17 -27.55 12.00
C PRO A 165 -43.91 -28.88 11.28
N GLU A 166 -44.03 -28.98 9.95
CA GLU A 166 -43.97 -30.30 9.29
C GLU A 166 -42.55 -30.82 8.99
N ALA A 167 -41.58 -29.94 8.74
CA ALA A 167 -40.22 -30.37 8.39
C ALA A 167 -39.44 -30.95 9.60
N ILE A 168 -39.81 -30.57 10.82
CA ILE A 168 -39.20 -31.08 12.06
C ILE A 168 -39.75 -32.46 12.46
N GLU A 169 -40.97 -32.81 12.02
CA GLU A 169 -41.59 -34.10 12.32
C GLU A 169 -41.11 -35.22 11.38
N ALA A 170 -40.77 -34.87 10.13
CA ALA A 170 -40.25 -35.82 9.14
C ALA A 170 -38.85 -36.34 9.48
N VAL A 171 -37.99 -35.53 10.14
CA VAL A 171 -36.64 -35.95 10.52
C VAL A 171 -36.61 -36.83 11.78
N ALA A 172 -37.66 -36.78 12.61
CA ALA A 172 -37.76 -37.56 13.84
C ALA A 172 -38.24 -39.01 13.59
N ARG A 173 -39.01 -39.27 12.52
CA ARG A 173 -39.51 -40.62 12.20
C ARG A 173 -38.52 -41.52 11.45
N SER A 174 -37.42 -40.98 10.91
CA SER A 174 -36.47 -41.76 10.10
C SER A 174 -35.35 -42.43 10.89
N SER A 175 -35.33 -42.27 12.22
CA SER A 175 -34.27 -42.82 13.10
C SER A 175 -34.80 -43.79 14.16
N SER A 176 -35.87 -44.52 13.85
CA SER A 176 -36.36 -45.65 14.68
C SER A 176 -36.54 -46.89 13.83
#